data_AF-A0A0R2NLK1-F1
#
_entry.id   AF-A0A0R2NLK1-F1
#
_cell.length_a   1.000
_cell.length_b   1.000
_cell.length_c   1.000
_cell.angle_alpha   90.00
_cell.angle_beta   90.00
_cell.angle_gamma   90.00
#
_symmetry.space_group_name_H-M   'P 1'
#
loop_
_entity.id
_entity.type
_entity.pdbx_description
1 polymer ?
#
loop_
_entity_poly.entity_id
_entity_poly.type
_entity_poly.pdbx_seq_one_letter_code
_entity_poly.pdbx_strand_id
1 'polypeptide(L)'
;MTEKSTNAGKIIGRFVARKSGNSLSLTIPAEVGVEAGEEFVLVAQDDGSLLYKYQHVNPWHTKAAKDYDFRADLDKMGNIFEEPRIGQEL
;
A
#
# COMPACT_ATOMS: atom_id res chain seq x y z
N MET A 1 3.54 15.08 31.80
CA MET A 1 4.38 15.90 30.90
C MET A 1 4.46 15.14 29.59
N THR A 2 3.59 15.47 28.64
CA THR A 2 3.51 14.75 27.36
C THR A 2 4.24 15.58 26.32
N GLU A 3 5.38 15.07 25.86
CA GLU A 3 6.23 15.71 24.86
C GLU A 3 5.44 15.89 23.56
N LYS A 4 5.13 17.15 23.23
CA LYS A 4 4.66 17.50 21.88
C LYS A 4 5.86 17.33 20.95
N SER A 5 5.91 16.22 20.23
CA SER A 5 6.78 16.06 19.07
C SER A 5 6.35 17.08 18.02
N THR A 6 7.06 18.21 17.98
CA THR A 6 6.85 19.25 16.97
C THR A 6 7.46 18.77 15.66
N ASN A 7 6.74 17.93 14.93
CA ASN A 7 7.11 17.61 13.54
C ASN A 7 6.95 18.88 12.70
N ALA A 8 8.06 19.61 12.51
CA ALA A 8 8.10 20.79 11.68
C ALA A 8 7.98 20.37 10.20
N GLY A 9 6.75 20.36 9.69
CA GLY A 9 6.48 20.13 8.27
C GLY A 9 6.77 21.38 7.43
N LYS A 10 7.19 21.18 6.17
CA LYS A 10 7.28 22.24 5.16
C LYS A 10 5.98 22.27 4.35
N ILE A 11 5.48 23.46 4.01
CA ILE A 11 4.39 23.59 3.04
C ILE A 11 4.94 23.28 1.64
N ILE A 12 4.44 22.19 1.05
CA ILE A 12 4.87 21.69 -0.26
C ILE A 12 4.04 22.31 -1.40
N GLY A 13 2.81 22.71 -1.12
CA GLY A 13 1.98 23.41 -2.10
C GLY A 13 0.55 23.61 -1.62
N ARG A 14 -0.31 24.11 -2.51
CA ARG A 14 -1.75 24.22 -2.29
C ARG A 14 -2.47 23.31 -3.27
N PHE A 15 -3.28 22.39 -2.74
CA PHE A 15 -4.01 21.41 -3.51
C PHE A 15 -5.51 21.56 -3.25
N VAL A 16 -6.32 21.32 -4.27
CA VAL A 16 -7.78 21.35 -4.19
C VAL A 16 -8.28 19.93 -4.29
N ALA A 17 -9.15 19.53 -3.36
CA ALA A 17 -9.79 18.22 -3.41
C ALA A 17 -10.65 18.11 -4.68
N ARG A 18 -10.52 17.00 -5.40
CA ARG A 18 -11.29 16.72 -6.61
C ARG A 18 -12.27 15.59 -6.35
N LYS A 19 -13.47 15.70 -6.92
CA LYS A 19 -14.46 14.63 -6.88
C LYS A 19 -14.16 13.61 -7.97
N SER A 20 -14.00 12.35 -7.58
CA SER A 20 -13.89 11.20 -8.49
C SER A 20 -14.92 10.15 -8.06
N GLY A 21 -15.93 9.94 -8.91
CA GLY A 21 -17.10 9.14 -8.57
C GLY A 21 -17.80 9.66 -7.32
N ASN A 22 -17.87 8.82 -6.28
CA ASN A 22 -18.50 9.14 -4.99
C ASN A 22 -17.49 9.56 -3.91
N SER A 23 -16.24 9.86 -4.27
CA SER A 23 -15.16 10.18 -3.32
C SER A 23 -14.49 11.51 -3.63
N LEU A 24 -13.84 12.09 -2.62
CA LEU A 24 -12.93 13.23 -2.77
C LEU A 24 -11.49 12.75 -2.64
N SER A 25 -10.60 13.25 -3.50
CA SER A 25 -9.18 12.94 -3.47
C SER A 25 -8.32 14.19 -3.51
N LEU A 26 -7.19 14.16 -2.80
CA LEU A 26 -6.12 15.16 -2.89
C LEU A 26 -4.96 14.57 -3.69
N THR A 27 -4.39 15.38 -4.58
CA THR A 27 -3.19 14.97 -5.34
C THR A 27 -1.95 15.11 -4.48
N ILE A 28 -1.16 14.04 -4.36
CA ILE A 28 0.16 14.07 -3.74
C ILE A 28 1.17 14.40 -4.85
N PRO A 29 1.97 15.47 -4.74
CA PRO A 29 2.96 15.82 -5.75
C PRO A 29 4.14 14.84 -5.72
N ALA A 30 4.70 14.53 -6.90
CA ALA A 30 5.76 13.52 -7.06
C ALA A 30 7.05 13.84 -6.28
N GLU A 31 7.32 15.12 -6.01
CA GLU A 31 8.49 15.58 -5.24
C GLU A 31 8.52 15.11 -3.77
N VAL A 32 7.40 14.61 -3.25
CA VAL A 32 7.30 14.06 -1.88
C VAL A 32 7.82 12.63 -1.82
N GLY A 33 7.99 11.96 -2.97
CA GLY A 33 8.52 10.60 -3.03
C GLY A 33 7.56 9.51 -2.58
N VAL A 34 6.26 9.82 -2.45
CA VAL A 34 5.22 8.81 -2.18
C VAL A 34 4.98 8.00 -3.44
N GLU A 35 5.14 6.68 -3.34
CA GLU A 35 4.91 5.75 -4.45
C GLU A 35 3.48 5.18 -4.44
N ALA A 36 3.03 4.72 -5.60
CA ALA A 36 1.73 4.08 -5.73
C ALA A 36 1.72 2.72 -4.98
N GLY A 37 0.79 2.57 -4.05
CA GLY A 37 0.63 1.36 -3.22
C GLY A 37 1.10 1.51 -1.78
N GLU A 38 1.69 2.66 -1.42
CA GLU A 38 1.94 3.01 -0.02
C GLU A 38 0.62 3.29 0.71
N GLU A 39 0.50 2.76 1.93
CA GLU A 39 -0.71 2.89 2.75
C GLU A 39 -0.52 3.93 3.86
N PHE A 40 -1.51 4.82 3.97
CA PHE A 40 -1.55 5.87 4.96
C PHE A 40 -2.85 5.84 5.75
N VAL A 41 -2.75 6.04 7.07
CA VAL A 41 -3.90 6.32 7.92
C VAL A 41 -4.14 7.82 7.93
N LEU A 42 -5.37 8.22 7.65
CA LEU A 42 -5.81 9.59 7.87
C LEU A 42 -6.32 9.76 9.31
N VAL A 43 -5.72 10.68 10.05
CA VAL A 43 -6.13 11.06 11.39
C VAL A 43 -6.78 12.44 11.32
N ALA A 44 -8.05 12.53 11.71
CA ALA A 44 -8.69 13.81 12.00
C ALA A 44 -8.26 14.29 13.38
N GLN A 45 -7.68 15.49 13.44
CA GLN A 45 -7.23 16.10 14.69
C GLN A 45 -8.33 16.96 15.31
N ASP A 46 -8.22 17.22 16.61
CA ASP A 46 -9.19 18.03 17.36
C ASP A 46 -9.26 19.49 16.86
N ASP A 47 -8.20 20.00 16.24
CA ASP A 47 -8.14 21.33 15.63
C ASP A 47 -8.75 21.40 14.21
N GLY A 48 -9.32 20.29 13.73
CA GLY A 48 -9.91 20.15 12.40
C GLY A 48 -8.90 19.90 11.29
N SER A 49 -7.60 19.80 11.60
CA SER A 49 -6.58 19.43 10.62
C SER A 49 -6.61 17.92 10.32
N LEU A 50 -6.10 17.57 9.13
CA LEU A 50 -5.98 16.20 8.65
C LEU A 50 -4.50 15.82 8.60
N LEU A 51 -4.13 14.74 9.27
CA LEU A 51 -2.76 14.20 9.28
C LEU A 51 -2.73 12.81 8.68
N TYR A 52 -2.00 12.66 7.57
CA TYR A 52 -1.68 11.35 7.02
C TYR A 52 -0.43 10.79 7.70
N LYS A 53 -0.54 9.57 8.24
CA LYS A 53 0.58 8.82 8.82
C LYS A 53 0.85 7.59 7.98
N TYR A 54 2.10 7.40 7.59
CA TYR A 54 2.54 6.18 6.94
C TYR A 54 2.27 4.98 7.86
N GLN A 55 1.64 3.93 7.34
CA GLN A 55 1.30 2.74 8.12
C GLN A 55 2.12 1.54 7.68
N HIS A 56 2.07 1.23 6.39
CA HIS A 56 2.62 0.00 5.85
C HIS A 56 2.81 0.13 4.33
N VAL A 57 3.82 -0.56 3.80
CA VAL A 57 3.91 -0.85 2.37
C VAL A 57 3.44 -2.26 2.19
N ASN A 58 2.36 -2.43 1.43
CA ASN A 58 1.89 -3.75 1.04
C ASN A 58 3.04 -4.47 0.29
N PRO A 59 3.50 -5.64 0.76
CA PRO A 59 4.64 -6.34 0.17
C PRO A 59 4.42 -6.65 -1.32
N TRP A 60 3.17 -6.83 -1.76
CA TRP A 60 2.81 -7.08 -3.16
C TRP A 60 2.97 -5.85 -4.07
N HIS A 61 3.02 -4.65 -3.50
CA HIS A 61 3.17 -3.40 -4.26
C HIS A 61 4.62 -2.90 -4.30
N THR A 62 5.53 -3.62 -3.63
CA THR A 62 6.97 -3.33 -3.68
C THR A 62 7.56 -3.64 -5.05
N LYS A 63 8.65 -2.94 -5.39
CA LYS A 63 9.45 -3.28 -6.58
C LYS A 63 9.93 -4.73 -6.54
N ALA A 64 10.31 -5.23 -5.36
CA ALA A 64 10.73 -6.62 -5.18
C ALA A 64 9.65 -7.62 -5.61
N ALA A 65 8.37 -7.38 -5.29
CA ALA A 65 7.27 -8.22 -5.74
C ALA A 65 6.95 -8.06 -7.23
N LYS A 66 7.09 -6.86 -7.80
CA LYS A 66 6.89 -6.63 -9.25
C LYS A 66 7.96 -7.33 -10.09
N ASP A 67 9.19 -7.35 -9.60
CA ASP A 67 10.35 -7.94 -10.28
C ASP A 67 10.50 -9.45 -9.92
N TYR A 68 9.61 -10.00 -9.09
CA TYR A 68 9.66 -11.39 -8.66
C TYR A 68 9.17 -12.35 -9.75
N ASP A 69 9.98 -13.35 -10.07
CA ASP A 69 9.60 -14.39 -11.04
C ASP A 69 8.84 -15.53 -10.36
N PHE A 70 7.53 -15.35 -10.22
CA PHE A 70 6.64 -16.38 -9.67
C PHE A 70 6.61 -17.66 -10.53
N ARG A 71 6.91 -17.56 -11.84
CA ARG A 71 6.90 -18.74 -12.74
C ARG A 71 8.07 -19.65 -12.45
N ALA A 72 9.27 -19.08 -12.29
CA ALA A 72 10.45 -19.85 -11.93
C ALA A 72 10.27 -20.63 -10.62
N ASP A 73 9.47 -20.10 -9.69
CA ASP A 73 9.17 -20.78 -8.43
C ASP A 73 8.10 -21.85 -8.54
N LEU A 74 7.06 -21.63 -9.36
CA LEU A 74 6.11 -22.69 -9.72
C LEU A 74 6.83 -23.88 -10.36
N ASP A 75 7.78 -23.62 -11.26
CA ASP A 75 8.56 -24.67 -11.92
C ASP A 75 9.44 -25.44 -10.93
N LYS A 76 9.96 -24.79 -9.88
CA LYS A 76 10.72 -25.43 -8.80
C LYS A 76 9.85 -26.26 -7.85
N MET A 77 8.61 -25.85 -7.60
CA MET A 77 7.71 -26.56 -6.68
C MET A 77 7.20 -27.89 -7.25
N GLY A 78 7.25 -28.07 -8.57
CA GLY A 78 6.79 -29.30 -9.22
C GLY A 78 5.27 -29.49 -9.14
N ASN A 79 4.79 -30.68 -9.47
CA ASN A 79 3.35 -30.94 -9.63
C ASN A 79 2.66 -31.20 -8.27
N ILE A 80 2.31 -30.13 -7.57
CA ILE A 80 1.60 -30.18 -6.27
C ILE A 80 0.12 -30.62 -6.37
N PHE A 81 -0.40 -30.79 -7.59
CA PHE A 81 -1.80 -31.17 -7.86
C PHE A 81 -1.97 -32.64 -8.28
N GLU A 82 -0.90 -33.39 -8.49
CA GLU A 82 -0.98 -34.83 -8.74
C GLU A 82 -1.07 -35.57 -7.40
N GLU A 83 -2.22 -35.45 -6.74
CA GLU A 83 -2.61 -36.50 -5.80
C GLU A 83 -2.72 -37.81 -6.59
N PRO A 84 -2.06 -38.90 -6.16
CA PRO A 84 -2.23 -40.19 -6.83
C PRO A 84 -3.71 -40.56 -6.76
N ARG A 85 -4.34 -40.81 -7.92
CA ARG A 85 -5.73 -41.27 -8.01
C ARG A 85 -5.87 -42.61 -7.25
N ILE A 86 -6.31 -42.55 -6.00
CA ILE A 86 -6.70 -43.73 -5.21
C ILE A 86 -8.18 -43.98 -5.47
N GLY A 87 -8.47 -44.71 -6.53
CA GLY A 87 -9.83 -45.14 -6.87
C GLY A 87 -9.77 -46.33 -7.80
N GLN A 88 -9.95 -47.53 -7.26
CA GLN A 88 -10.17 -48.75 -8.03
C GLN A 88 -11.67 -49.04 -7.91
N GLU A 89 -12.44 -48.71 -8.95
CA GLU A 89 -13.87 -49.05 -8.97
C GLU A 89 -14.02 -50.57 -9.06
N LEU A 90 -14.88 -51.12 -8.18
CA LEU A 90 -15.25 -52.54 -8.08
C LEU A 90 -16.36 -52.89 -9.07
#